data_AF-A0A088RKB0-F1
#
_entry.id   AF-A0A088RKB0-F1
#
_cell.length_a   1.000
_cell.length_b   1.000
_cell.length_c   1.000
_cell.angle_alpha   90.00
_cell.angle_beta   90.00
_cell.angle_gamma   90.00
#
_symmetry.space_group_name_H-M   'P 1'
#
loop_
_entity.id
_entity.type
_entity.pdbx_description
1 polymer ?
#
loop_
_entity_poly.entity_id
_entity_poly.type
_entity_poly.pdbx_seq_one_letter_code
_entity_poly.pdbx_strand_id
1 'polypeptide(L)'
;MTSMIVAGATGAIGRTVVQNAIQQPSIYQVVALTRLKNTAASNYESLFGIITAGEASNTDNGGKGVSRKGKTGSGSPADTVTVTPEEAAKIKPITIDWEEFTQLWVAKRNSASAAARGADNGAADAAAADPTENYRSIFSGHTYAAMCLGTTRKDAGSAKNFIRCDYDYVTAFTEAVLTYSAPAGLSPDTAFMHHIGDEGVSKQARVQDSVDSEMNVLATVKGNAGQSSGTLRVFCQVSASSASSSSWFLYVKTKGIADESTVERVHQHNKLTTASATLSPVKLLLLKPGLLERRGKARRIEKLAKLIVSPIPVETCGAAIVSACKHSPIQHHMQHPATISAAAEQAKHDEAEEAQLKKGDDVIAANIRKMPLGKPYMPTKAMHRAGAPSNEPFPHIYEATNPMIKDLASRLTA
;
A
#
# COMPACT_ATOMS: atom_id res chain seq x y z
N MET A 1 0.48 -16.93 13.07
CA MET A 1 0.72 -17.38 11.69
C MET A 1 0.76 -16.14 10.81
N THR A 2 1.81 -15.97 10.01
CA THR A 2 2.01 -14.75 9.20
C THR A 2 1.14 -14.78 7.95
N SER A 3 0.27 -13.79 7.79
CA SER A 3 -0.60 -13.66 6.62
C SER A 3 -0.40 -12.31 5.92
N MET A 4 -0.43 -12.32 4.59
CA MET A 4 -0.42 -11.12 3.76
C MET A 4 -1.75 -10.97 3.01
N ILE A 5 -2.39 -9.81 3.07
CA ILE A 5 -3.54 -9.46 2.23
C ILE A 5 -3.10 -8.55 1.07
N VAL A 6 -3.52 -8.88 -0.15
CA VAL A 6 -3.15 -8.17 -1.38
C VAL A 6 -4.40 -7.70 -2.12
N ALA A 7 -4.63 -6.39 -2.12
CA ALA A 7 -5.63 -5.76 -2.97
C ALA A 7 -5.05 -5.48 -4.36
N GLY A 8 -5.81 -5.79 -5.41
CA GLY A 8 -5.32 -5.70 -6.79
C GLY A 8 -4.40 -6.86 -7.19
N ALA A 9 -4.59 -8.04 -6.58
CA ALA A 9 -3.76 -9.22 -6.76
C ALA A 9 -3.63 -9.72 -8.20
N THR A 10 -4.61 -9.43 -9.07
CA THR A 10 -4.57 -9.79 -10.50
C THR A 10 -3.97 -8.69 -11.39
N GLY A 11 -3.61 -7.54 -10.81
CA GLY A 11 -2.98 -6.42 -11.50
C GLY A 11 -1.49 -6.64 -11.71
N ALA A 12 -0.85 -5.84 -12.56
CA ALA A 12 0.54 -6.07 -12.96
C ALA A 12 1.52 -6.18 -11.77
N ILE A 13 1.44 -5.28 -10.79
CA ILE A 13 2.26 -5.34 -9.56
C ILE A 13 1.68 -6.35 -8.56
N GLY A 14 0.35 -6.43 -8.41
CA GLY A 14 -0.26 -7.35 -7.45
C GLY A 14 0.08 -8.82 -7.74
N ARG A 15 0.15 -9.23 -9.01
CA ARG A 15 0.57 -10.58 -9.39
C ARG A 15 2.00 -10.88 -8.95
N THR A 16 2.91 -9.93 -9.16
CA THR A 16 4.31 -10.10 -8.75
C THR A 16 4.45 -10.12 -7.23
N VAL A 17 3.62 -9.39 -6.48
CA VAL A 17 3.54 -9.53 -5.01
C VAL A 17 3.10 -10.93 -4.61
N VAL A 18 2.03 -11.47 -5.20
CA VAL A 18 1.54 -12.83 -4.90
C VAL A 18 2.62 -13.87 -5.20
N GLN A 19 3.21 -13.82 -6.41
CA GLN A 19 4.28 -14.73 -6.83
C GLN A 19 5.46 -14.73 -5.86
N ASN A 20 5.94 -13.55 -5.45
CA ASN A 20 7.08 -13.45 -4.54
C ASN A 20 6.72 -13.85 -3.10
N ALA A 21 5.51 -13.54 -2.64
CA ALA A 21 5.08 -13.79 -1.27
C ALA A 21 4.91 -15.28 -0.96
N ILE A 22 4.33 -16.07 -1.88
CA ILE A 22 4.14 -17.50 -1.65
C ILE A 22 5.45 -18.29 -1.60
N GLN A 23 6.49 -17.80 -2.27
CA GLN A 23 7.83 -18.39 -2.21
C GLN A 23 8.55 -18.09 -0.89
N GLN A 24 8.00 -17.22 -0.02
CA GLN A 24 8.60 -16.94 1.28
C GLN A 24 8.19 -18.00 2.31
N PRO A 25 9.13 -18.67 2.98
CA PRO A 25 8.81 -19.62 4.06
C PRO A 25 8.13 -18.94 5.25
N SER A 26 8.45 -17.67 5.50
CA SER A 26 7.89 -16.88 6.60
C SER A 26 6.45 -16.42 6.37
N ILE A 27 5.93 -16.52 5.14
CA ILE A 27 4.54 -16.17 4.79
C ILE A 27 3.78 -17.47 4.61
N TYR A 28 2.79 -17.67 5.47
CA TYR A 28 2.02 -18.92 5.50
C TYR A 28 0.77 -18.84 4.63
N GLN A 29 0.23 -17.64 4.43
CA GLN A 29 -0.98 -17.44 3.65
C GLN A 29 -0.96 -16.09 2.96
N VAL A 30 -1.37 -16.08 1.69
CA VAL A 30 -1.60 -14.87 0.89
C VAL A 30 -3.08 -14.78 0.56
N VAL A 31 -3.80 -13.84 1.18
CA VAL A 31 -5.16 -13.49 0.83
C VAL A 31 -5.14 -12.59 -0.40
N ALA A 32 -5.45 -13.17 -1.55
CA ALA A 32 -5.46 -12.47 -2.83
C ALA A 32 -6.88 -11.97 -3.13
N LEU A 33 -7.12 -10.66 -2.98
CA LEU A 33 -8.42 -10.07 -3.31
C LEU A 33 -8.58 -9.94 -4.83
N THR A 34 -9.62 -10.55 -5.37
CA THR A 34 -9.95 -10.55 -6.80
C THR A 34 -11.38 -10.07 -7.04
N ARG A 35 -11.71 -9.75 -8.29
CA ARG A 35 -13.10 -9.47 -8.72
C ARG A 35 -13.77 -10.69 -9.38
N LEU A 36 -13.09 -11.84 -9.39
CA LEU A 36 -13.47 -12.99 -10.23
C LEU A 36 -14.01 -14.12 -9.36
N LYS A 37 -15.31 -14.44 -9.53
CA LYS A 37 -16.06 -15.41 -8.72
C LYS A 37 -15.52 -16.85 -8.79
N ASN A 38 -14.96 -17.24 -9.93
CA ASN A 38 -14.51 -18.62 -10.18
C ASN A 38 -12.99 -18.74 -10.02
N THR A 39 -12.45 -18.41 -8.86
CA THR A 39 -11.00 -18.52 -8.64
C THR A 39 -10.64 -19.90 -8.08
N ALA A 40 -9.81 -20.67 -8.80
CA ALA A 40 -9.37 -22.01 -8.41
C ALA A 40 -7.93 -22.26 -8.88
N ALA A 41 -7.24 -23.27 -8.33
CA ALA A 41 -5.85 -23.56 -8.70
C ALA A 41 -5.65 -23.70 -10.23
N SER A 42 -6.63 -24.30 -10.92
CA SER A 42 -6.63 -24.50 -12.37
C SER A 42 -6.58 -23.22 -13.23
N ASN A 43 -6.83 -22.04 -12.63
CA ASN A 43 -6.73 -20.76 -13.34
C ASN A 43 -5.72 -19.78 -12.75
N TYR A 44 -4.87 -20.24 -11.83
CA TYR A 44 -3.80 -19.42 -11.23
C TYR A 44 -2.81 -18.88 -12.26
N GLU A 45 -2.56 -19.59 -13.36
CA GLU A 45 -1.74 -19.08 -14.45
C GLU A 45 -2.33 -17.78 -15.02
N SER A 46 -3.62 -17.79 -15.34
CA SER A 46 -4.30 -16.63 -15.92
C SER A 46 -4.45 -15.45 -14.94
N LEU A 47 -4.63 -15.75 -13.65
CA LEU A 47 -4.93 -14.75 -12.63
C LEU A 47 -3.67 -14.14 -12.01
N PHE A 48 -2.71 -15.00 -11.70
CA PHE A 48 -1.53 -14.68 -10.91
C PHE A 48 -0.22 -14.94 -11.66
N GLY A 49 -0.26 -15.55 -12.86
CA GLY A 49 0.95 -15.96 -13.57
C GLY A 49 1.67 -17.09 -12.84
N ILE A 50 0.94 -18.07 -12.31
CA ILE A 50 1.51 -19.17 -11.52
C ILE A 50 1.15 -20.51 -12.16
N ILE A 51 2.17 -21.34 -12.39
CA ILE A 51 2.04 -22.71 -12.87
C ILE A 51 2.47 -23.64 -11.74
N THR A 52 1.65 -24.63 -11.39
CA THR A 52 1.97 -25.58 -10.33
C THR A 52 2.82 -26.73 -10.90
N ALA A 53 3.98 -27.00 -10.30
CA ALA A 53 4.84 -28.11 -10.69
C ALA A 53 4.09 -29.44 -10.57
N GLY A 54 4.08 -30.24 -11.65
CA GLY A 54 3.33 -31.50 -11.76
C GLY A 54 2.07 -31.42 -12.63
N GLU A 55 1.51 -30.24 -12.89
CA GLU A 55 0.49 -30.05 -13.94
C GLU A 55 1.11 -29.94 -15.33
N ALA A 56 2.40 -29.59 -15.41
CA ALA A 56 3.17 -29.44 -16.65
C ALA A 56 3.42 -30.76 -17.41
N SER A 57 3.15 -31.92 -16.81
CA SER A 57 3.45 -33.25 -17.39
C SER A 57 2.23 -34.02 -17.90
N ASN A 58 1.02 -33.44 -17.91
CA ASN A 58 -0.20 -34.16 -18.33
C ASN A 58 -0.73 -33.80 -19.73
N THR A 59 0.04 -33.06 -20.54
CA THR A 59 -0.33 -32.75 -21.94
C THR A 59 0.37 -33.60 -23.00
N ASP A 60 1.17 -34.60 -22.62
CA ASP A 60 1.72 -35.57 -23.57
C ASP A 60 1.15 -36.97 -23.29
N ASN A 61 0.09 -37.32 -24.00
CA ASN A 61 -0.06 -38.66 -24.60
C ASN A 61 -1.27 -38.75 -25.56
N GLY A 62 -0.94 -38.86 -26.86
CA GLY A 62 -1.69 -39.70 -27.81
C GLY A 62 -2.75 -39.05 -28.69
N GLY A 63 -2.40 -38.71 -29.94
CA GLY A 63 -3.39 -38.67 -31.04
C GLY A 63 -3.10 -37.71 -32.21
N LYS A 64 -2.49 -38.25 -33.26
CA LYS A 64 -2.49 -37.83 -34.69
C LYS A 64 -2.86 -36.37 -35.04
N GLY A 65 -1.85 -35.69 -35.56
CA GLY A 65 -1.88 -34.65 -36.60
C GLY A 65 -3.25 -34.10 -37.01
N VAL A 66 -3.67 -33.03 -36.36
CA VAL A 66 -4.56 -32.03 -36.95
C VAL A 66 -3.89 -30.70 -36.76
N SER A 67 -3.51 -30.06 -37.87
CA SER A 67 -2.96 -28.71 -37.93
C SER A 67 -3.91 -27.72 -37.27
N ARG A 68 -3.75 -27.49 -35.96
CA ARG A 68 -4.37 -26.37 -35.26
C ARG A 68 -3.66 -25.10 -35.72
N LYS A 69 -4.28 -24.45 -36.69
CA LYS A 69 -4.04 -23.06 -37.05
C LYS A 69 -4.08 -22.24 -35.75
N GLY A 70 -2.91 -21.90 -35.24
CA GLY A 70 -2.74 -21.14 -34.01
C GLY A 70 -3.46 -19.82 -34.14
N LYS A 71 -4.61 -19.71 -33.49
CA LYS A 71 -5.24 -18.42 -33.24
C LYS A 71 -4.39 -17.79 -32.14
N THR A 72 -3.45 -16.95 -32.56
CA THR A 72 -2.59 -16.13 -31.72
C THR A 72 -3.47 -15.19 -30.88
N GLY A 73 -3.94 -15.69 -29.74
CA GLY A 73 -4.43 -14.85 -28.66
C GLY A 73 -3.24 -14.12 -28.05
N SER A 74 -3.28 -12.79 -28.06
CA SER A 74 -2.20 -11.94 -27.56
C SER A 74 -2.05 -12.05 -26.04
N GLY A 75 -1.08 -12.82 -25.57
CA GLY A 75 -0.64 -12.85 -24.17
C GLY A 75 0.68 -13.59 -24.06
N SER A 76 1.78 -12.85 -23.87
CA SER A 76 3.14 -13.39 -23.90
C SER A 76 3.45 -14.38 -22.76
N PRO A 77 4.21 -15.47 -23.02
CA PRO A 77 4.58 -16.52 -22.06
C PRO A 77 5.74 -16.16 -21.10
N ALA A 78 5.97 -14.87 -20.78
CA ALA A 78 7.10 -14.40 -19.97
C ALA A 78 6.73 -13.87 -18.56
N ASP A 79 5.45 -13.92 -18.20
CA ASP A 79 4.89 -13.42 -16.92
C ASP A 79 4.62 -14.55 -15.90
N THR A 80 4.93 -15.81 -16.25
CA THR A 80 4.58 -17.00 -15.45
C THR A 80 5.76 -17.51 -14.62
N VAL A 81 5.47 -17.95 -13.40
CA VAL A 81 6.44 -18.58 -12.49
C VAL A 81 5.96 -20.00 -12.18
N THR A 82 6.87 -20.97 -12.21
CA THR A 82 6.57 -22.33 -11.76
C THR A 82 6.84 -22.43 -10.26
N VAL A 83 5.87 -22.93 -9.49
CA VAL A 83 5.96 -23.08 -8.02
C VAL A 83 5.56 -24.48 -7.59
N THR A 84 5.95 -24.87 -6.38
CA THR A 84 5.53 -26.14 -5.78
C THR A 84 4.03 -26.14 -5.43
N PRO A 85 3.37 -27.31 -5.33
CA PRO A 85 1.99 -27.39 -4.82
C PRO A 85 1.81 -26.76 -3.44
N GLU A 86 2.82 -26.88 -2.57
CA GLU A 86 2.79 -26.27 -1.22
C GLU A 86 2.80 -24.74 -1.27
N GLU A 87 3.61 -24.14 -2.14
CA GLU A 87 3.61 -22.69 -2.35
C GLU A 87 2.29 -22.22 -2.96
N ALA A 88 1.77 -22.93 -3.97
CA ALA A 88 0.48 -22.61 -4.57
C ALA A 88 -0.67 -22.69 -3.54
N ALA A 89 -0.61 -23.65 -2.61
CA ALA A 89 -1.60 -23.83 -1.55
C ALA A 89 -1.66 -22.67 -0.54
N LYS A 90 -0.61 -21.83 -0.46
CA LYS A 90 -0.62 -20.62 0.38
C LYS A 90 -1.59 -19.54 -0.13
N ILE A 91 -2.00 -19.61 -1.40
CA ILE A 91 -2.91 -18.63 -1.99
C ILE A 91 -4.33 -18.93 -1.51
N LYS A 92 -4.94 -17.94 -0.85
CA LYS A 92 -6.37 -17.90 -0.53
C LYS A 92 -7.04 -16.80 -1.35
N PRO A 93 -7.56 -17.10 -2.54
CA PRO A 93 -8.28 -16.12 -3.34
C PRO A 93 -9.62 -15.78 -2.70
N ILE A 94 -9.94 -14.50 -2.62
CA ILE A 94 -11.24 -14.03 -2.12
C ILE A 94 -11.83 -13.07 -3.15
N THR A 95 -13.04 -13.37 -3.60
CA THR A 95 -13.78 -12.45 -4.47
C THR A 95 -14.36 -11.33 -3.62
N ILE A 96 -14.10 -10.09 -4.01
CA ILE A 96 -14.67 -8.91 -3.37
C ILE A 96 -15.39 -8.05 -4.41
N ASP A 97 -16.62 -7.66 -4.09
CA ASP A 97 -17.28 -6.56 -4.77
C ASP A 97 -16.77 -5.25 -4.15
N TRP A 98 -15.88 -4.57 -4.87
CA TRP A 98 -15.29 -3.32 -4.40
C TRP A 98 -16.31 -2.20 -4.26
N GLU A 99 -17.39 -2.22 -5.04
CA GLU A 99 -18.38 -1.15 -5.00
C GLU A 99 -19.26 -1.30 -3.75
N GLU A 100 -19.80 -2.50 -3.52
CA GLU A 100 -20.57 -2.82 -2.30
C GLU A 100 -19.71 -2.59 -1.05
N PHE A 101 -18.51 -3.16 -1.02
CA PHE A 101 -17.56 -2.99 0.08
C PHE A 101 -17.35 -1.50 0.41
N THR A 102 -17.04 -0.69 -0.62
CA THR A 102 -16.74 0.73 -0.42
C THR A 102 -17.97 1.53 0.01
N GLN A 103 -19.16 1.19 -0.49
CA GLN A 103 -20.41 1.84 -0.06
C GLN A 103 -20.68 1.61 1.44
N LEU A 104 -20.42 0.40 1.94
CA LEU A 104 -20.60 0.07 3.36
C LEU A 104 -19.62 0.84 4.25
N TRP A 105 -18.35 1.01 3.81
CA TRP A 105 -17.37 1.84 4.52
C TRP A 105 -17.71 3.34 4.50
N VAL A 106 -18.22 3.85 3.38
CA VAL A 106 -18.73 5.22 3.29
C VAL A 106 -19.92 5.41 4.23
N ALA A 107 -20.85 4.46 4.28
CA ALA A 107 -21.99 4.50 5.19
C ALA A 107 -21.55 4.51 6.66
N LYS A 108 -20.59 3.65 7.04
CA LYS A 108 -19.99 3.61 8.38
C LYS A 108 -19.42 4.98 8.78
N ARG A 109 -18.60 5.61 7.92
CA ARG A 109 -18.06 6.95 8.16
C ARG A 109 -19.13 8.03 8.31
N ASN A 110 -20.16 7.99 7.47
CA ASN A 110 -21.24 8.97 7.52
C ASN A 110 -22.05 8.86 8.83
N SER A 111 -22.36 7.63 9.26
CA SER A 111 -23.03 7.37 10.53
C SER A 111 -22.21 7.84 11.73
N ALA A 112 -20.90 7.55 11.72
CA ALA A 112 -20.02 7.98 12.80
C ALA A 112 -19.86 9.52 12.85
N SER A 113 -19.76 10.16 11.68
CA SER A 113 -19.76 11.62 11.55
C SER A 113 -21.06 12.27 12.03
N ALA A 114 -22.21 11.60 11.82
CA ALA A 114 -23.51 12.09 12.31
C ALA A 114 -23.61 11.99 13.84
N ALA A 115 -23.17 10.87 14.41
CA ALA A 115 -23.11 10.68 15.87
C ALA A 115 -22.21 11.73 16.54
N ALA A 116 -21.04 12.02 15.97
CA ALA A 116 -20.11 13.02 16.50
C ALA A 116 -20.67 14.46 16.49
N ARG A 117 -21.63 14.77 15.60
CA ARG A 117 -22.25 16.10 15.48
C ARG A 117 -23.47 16.31 16.39
N GLY A 118 -23.85 15.32 17.20
CA GLY A 118 -24.97 15.44 18.14
C GLY A 118 -26.32 15.70 17.46
N ALA A 119 -26.51 15.20 16.24
CA ALA A 119 -27.81 15.28 15.57
C ALA A 119 -28.89 14.59 16.44
N ASP A 120 -30.01 15.30 16.66
CA ASP A 120 -30.99 15.11 17.72
C ASP A 120 -31.36 13.66 18.09
N ASN A 121 -31.45 13.45 19.41
CA ASN A 121 -32.03 12.29 20.06
C ASN A 121 -33.52 12.18 19.73
N GLY A 122 -33.85 11.45 18.66
CA GLY A 122 -35.22 11.16 18.25
C GLY A 122 -35.43 9.76 17.70
N ALA A 123 -34.54 8.80 18.00
CA ALA A 123 -34.74 7.36 17.87
C ALA A 123 -33.46 6.66 18.38
N ALA A 124 -33.36 6.47 19.70
CA ALA A 124 -32.41 5.52 20.26
C ALA A 124 -32.93 4.10 20.02
N ASP A 125 -33.04 3.69 18.76
CA ASP A 125 -33.55 2.38 18.38
C ASP A 125 -32.45 1.56 17.70
N ALA A 126 -31.97 0.57 18.47
CA ALA A 126 -30.98 -0.45 18.15
C ALA A 126 -29.61 0.06 17.69
N ALA A 127 -28.55 -0.42 18.32
CA ALA A 127 -27.21 -0.37 17.72
C ALA A 127 -27.30 -1.04 16.34
N ALA A 128 -27.45 -0.24 15.28
CA ALA A 128 -27.50 -0.75 13.93
C ALA A 128 -26.24 -1.60 13.73
N ALA A 129 -26.41 -2.88 13.38
CA ALA A 129 -25.30 -3.80 13.20
C ALA A 129 -24.26 -3.16 12.27
N ASP A 130 -22.98 -3.18 12.67
CA ASP A 130 -21.91 -2.58 11.87
C ASP A 130 -21.95 -3.20 10.45
N PRO A 131 -22.29 -2.42 9.42
CA PRO A 131 -22.48 -2.95 8.07
C PRO A 131 -21.18 -3.52 7.47
N THR A 132 -20.03 -3.20 8.06
CA THR A 132 -18.73 -3.68 7.61
C THR A 132 -18.31 -4.99 8.28
N GLU A 133 -19.06 -5.47 9.29
CA GLU A 133 -18.71 -6.65 10.10
C GLU A 133 -18.57 -7.92 9.26
N ASN A 134 -19.36 -8.04 8.18
CA ASN A 134 -19.28 -9.16 7.23
C ASN A 134 -17.91 -9.30 6.55
N TYR A 135 -17.08 -8.23 6.56
CA TYR A 135 -15.73 -8.25 6.00
C TYR A 135 -14.65 -8.57 7.02
N ARG A 136 -14.97 -8.66 8.31
CA ARG A 136 -13.99 -8.96 9.35
C ARG A 136 -13.20 -10.23 9.07
N SER A 137 -13.87 -11.32 8.69
CA SER A 137 -13.20 -12.59 8.40
C SER A 137 -12.26 -12.55 7.21
N ILE A 138 -12.40 -11.53 6.34
CA ILE A 138 -11.54 -11.29 5.19
C ILE A 138 -10.33 -10.43 5.55
N PHE A 139 -10.49 -9.47 6.45
CA PHE A 139 -9.49 -8.42 6.74
C PHE A 139 -8.80 -8.56 8.10
N SER A 140 -9.20 -9.52 8.93
CA SER A 140 -8.61 -9.79 10.23
C SER A 140 -7.47 -10.80 10.17
N GLY A 141 -6.50 -10.66 11.06
CA GLY A 141 -5.39 -11.61 11.23
C GLY A 141 -4.22 -11.43 10.27
N HIS A 142 -4.17 -10.34 9.50
CA HIS A 142 -3.07 -10.09 8.58
C HIS A 142 -1.90 -9.40 9.27
N THR A 143 -0.70 -9.88 8.97
CA THR A 143 0.57 -9.28 9.41
C THR A 143 1.04 -8.23 8.42
N TYR A 144 0.79 -8.47 7.13
CA TYR A 144 1.18 -7.59 6.03
C TYR A 144 -0.03 -7.22 5.16
N ALA A 145 -0.07 -5.98 4.70
CA ALA A 145 -1.05 -5.53 3.73
C ALA A 145 -0.36 -4.89 2.52
N ALA A 146 -0.86 -5.17 1.31
CA ALA A 146 -0.38 -4.56 0.08
C ALA A 146 -1.56 -4.01 -0.73
N MET A 147 -1.62 -2.69 -0.90
CA MET A 147 -2.61 -2.02 -1.74
C MET A 147 -2.00 -1.74 -3.12
N CYS A 148 -2.29 -2.65 -4.06
CA CYS A 148 -1.80 -2.59 -5.44
C CYS A 148 -2.91 -2.22 -6.44
N LEU A 149 -4.10 -1.81 -5.97
CA LEU A 149 -5.15 -1.33 -6.86
C LEU A 149 -4.75 0.00 -7.51
N GLY A 150 -5.20 0.15 -8.74
CA GLY A 150 -5.06 1.36 -9.51
C GLY A 150 -5.55 1.12 -10.92
N THR A 151 -6.13 2.15 -11.51
CA THR A 151 -6.59 2.13 -12.89
C THR A 151 -5.99 3.32 -13.65
N THR A 152 -6.38 3.48 -14.90
CA THR A 152 -6.23 4.79 -15.55
C THR A 152 -7.58 5.37 -15.83
N ARG A 153 -7.64 6.69 -16.00
CA ARG A 153 -8.85 7.36 -16.50
C ARG A 153 -9.40 6.71 -17.76
N LYS A 154 -8.52 6.26 -18.66
CA LYS A 154 -8.92 5.54 -19.89
C LYS A 154 -9.60 4.21 -19.55
N ASP A 155 -8.97 3.38 -18.73
CA ASP A 155 -9.49 2.06 -18.38
C ASP A 155 -10.73 2.13 -17.47
N ALA A 156 -10.85 3.19 -16.66
CA ALA A 156 -12.01 3.47 -15.83
C ALA A 156 -13.21 4.02 -16.60
N GLY A 157 -12.98 4.53 -17.82
CA GLY A 157 -14.00 5.15 -18.67
C GLY A 157 -14.39 6.59 -18.27
N SER A 158 -14.12 7.02 -17.04
CA SER A 158 -14.43 8.38 -16.59
C SER A 158 -13.50 8.87 -15.47
N ALA A 159 -13.49 10.19 -15.24
CA ALA A 159 -12.78 10.79 -14.11
C ALA A 159 -13.36 10.33 -12.76
N LYS A 160 -14.69 10.23 -12.66
CA LYS A 160 -15.40 9.73 -11.47
C LYS A 160 -15.00 8.30 -11.13
N ASN A 161 -14.99 7.41 -12.13
CA ASN A 161 -14.62 6.01 -11.92
C ASN A 161 -13.12 5.84 -11.62
N PHE A 162 -12.28 6.72 -12.16
CA PHE A 162 -10.87 6.77 -11.81
C PHE A 162 -10.68 7.14 -10.34
N ILE A 163 -11.32 8.22 -9.88
CA ILE A 163 -11.33 8.62 -8.47
C ILE A 163 -11.87 7.48 -7.58
N ARG A 164 -12.96 6.83 -7.99
CA ARG A 164 -13.55 5.69 -7.28
C ARG A 164 -12.52 4.59 -7.03
N CYS A 165 -11.75 4.23 -8.05
CA CYS A 165 -10.77 3.15 -7.96
C CYS A 165 -9.47 3.56 -7.24
N ASP A 166 -8.93 4.73 -7.56
CA ASP A 166 -7.61 5.17 -7.10
C ASP A 166 -7.64 5.93 -5.76
N TYR A 167 -8.82 6.26 -5.23
CA TYR A 167 -8.97 6.91 -3.94
C TYR A 167 -10.01 6.24 -3.04
N ASP A 168 -11.26 6.05 -3.47
CA ASP A 168 -12.29 5.52 -2.56
C ASP A 168 -11.99 4.08 -2.14
N TYR A 169 -11.62 3.22 -3.10
CA TYR A 169 -11.25 1.83 -2.80
C TYR A 169 -9.96 1.73 -1.96
N VAL A 170 -9.00 2.63 -2.20
CA VAL A 170 -7.77 2.77 -1.39
C VAL A 170 -8.11 3.09 0.04
N THR A 171 -8.96 4.09 0.23
CA THR A 171 -9.38 4.56 1.55
C THR A 171 -10.14 3.48 2.32
N ALA A 172 -11.13 2.84 1.68
CA ALA A 172 -11.91 1.76 2.31
C ALA A 172 -11.03 0.54 2.67
N PHE A 173 -10.07 0.18 1.80
CA PHE A 173 -9.11 -0.88 2.11
C PHE A 173 -8.24 -0.52 3.32
N THR A 174 -7.69 0.69 3.36
CA THR A 174 -6.90 1.20 4.49
C THR A 174 -7.71 1.16 5.79
N GLU A 175 -8.95 1.63 5.77
CA GLU A 175 -9.84 1.60 6.94
C GLU A 175 -10.12 0.17 7.41
N ALA A 176 -10.35 -0.76 6.49
CA ALA A 176 -10.59 -2.17 6.82
C ALA A 176 -9.39 -2.86 7.46
N VAL A 177 -8.19 -2.70 6.89
CA VAL A 177 -6.98 -3.33 7.46
C VAL A 177 -6.62 -2.73 8.81
N LEU A 178 -6.86 -1.43 9.01
CA LEU A 178 -6.66 -0.79 10.31
C LEU A 178 -7.69 -1.27 11.34
N THR A 179 -8.97 -1.31 10.96
CA THR A 179 -10.05 -1.76 11.84
C THR A 179 -9.86 -3.19 12.32
N TYR A 180 -9.55 -4.11 11.40
CA TYR A 180 -9.63 -5.54 11.68
C TYR A 180 -8.28 -6.21 11.97
N SER A 181 -7.17 -5.58 11.60
CA SER A 181 -5.82 -6.14 11.80
C SER A 181 -4.86 -5.26 12.58
N ALA A 182 -5.04 -3.93 12.68
CA ALA A 182 -4.00 -3.09 13.30
C ALA A 182 -3.99 -3.14 14.83
N PRO A 183 -2.80 -3.03 15.48
CA PRO A 183 -2.63 -3.14 16.94
C PRO A 183 -3.63 -2.36 17.80
N ALA A 184 -3.95 -1.10 17.43
CA ALA A 184 -4.93 -0.28 18.15
C ALA A 184 -6.32 -0.26 17.48
N GLY A 185 -6.55 -1.04 16.41
CA GLY A 185 -7.73 -0.93 15.55
C GLY A 185 -7.75 0.35 14.70
N LEU A 186 -8.89 0.74 14.15
CA LEU A 186 -9.01 2.01 13.44
C LEU A 186 -9.10 3.16 14.44
N SER A 187 -8.32 4.22 14.23
CA SER A 187 -8.41 5.44 15.03
C SER A 187 -9.81 6.06 14.92
N PRO A 188 -10.31 6.80 15.94
CA PRO A 188 -11.58 7.50 15.87
C PRO A 188 -11.73 8.38 14.62
N ASP A 189 -12.97 8.60 14.20
CA ASP A 189 -13.38 9.28 12.95
C ASP A 189 -12.95 10.76 12.83
N THR A 190 -12.18 11.28 13.78
CA THR A 190 -11.59 12.62 13.74
C THR A 190 -10.36 12.72 12.84
N ALA A 191 -10.01 11.68 12.08
CA ALA A 191 -9.04 11.77 11.00
C ALA A 191 -9.53 12.80 9.94
N PHE A 192 -8.69 13.78 9.63
CA PHE A 192 -8.87 14.81 8.63
C PHE A 192 -9.53 14.25 7.37
N MET A 193 -10.79 14.64 7.17
CA MET A 193 -11.50 14.26 5.97
C MET A 193 -11.00 15.13 4.82
N HIS A 194 -9.98 14.66 4.10
CA HIS A 194 -9.69 15.17 2.75
C HIS A 194 -10.60 14.46 1.76
N HIS A 195 -11.78 15.01 1.50
CA HIS A 195 -12.60 14.55 0.39
C HIS A 195 -12.05 15.10 -0.93
N ILE A 196 -11.98 14.26 -1.97
CA ILE A 196 -11.70 14.73 -3.32
C ILE A 196 -12.81 15.71 -3.74
N GLY A 197 -12.52 17.00 -3.65
CA GLY A 197 -13.45 18.09 -3.96
C GLY A 197 -13.54 19.19 -2.89
N ASP A 198 -13.02 18.97 -1.68
CA ASP A 198 -13.09 19.98 -0.62
C ASP A 198 -11.85 20.87 -0.51
N GLU A 199 -10.73 20.56 -1.17
CA GLU A 199 -9.44 21.28 -1.00
C GLU A 199 -8.96 21.43 0.47
N GLY A 200 -9.40 20.55 1.37
CA GLY A 200 -9.17 20.66 2.81
C GLY A 200 -10.15 21.59 3.54
N VAL A 201 -11.25 21.98 2.90
CA VAL A 201 -12.27 22.92 3.43
C VAL A 201 -13.34 22.19 4.25
N SER A 202 -13.36 20.85 4.31
CA SER A 202 -14.20 20.08 5.23
C SER A 202 -13.79 20.33 6.68
N LYS A 203 -14.27 21.47 7.20
CA LYS A 203 -14.35 21.96 8.59
C LYS A 203 -13.61 21.11 9.62
N GLN A 204 -12.46 21.61 10.07
CA GLN A 204 -12.22 22.26 11.38
C GLN A 204 -13.24 22.06 12.53
N ALA A 205 -13.93 20.93 12.63
CA ALA A 205 -14.67 20.54 13.82
C ALA A 205 -13.72 19.76 14.74
N ARG A 206 -12.87 20.52 15.46
CA ARG A 206 -12.08 20.10 16.63
C ARG A 206 -11.16 18.89 16.42
N VAL A 207 -9.97 19.13 15.87
CA VAL A 207 -8.76 18.34 16.19
C VAL A 207 -8.03 18.90 17.43
N GLN A 208 -8.63 19.90 18.09
CA GLN A 208 -8.10 20.48 19.31
C GLN A 208 -8.63 19.68 20.53
N ASP A 209 -7.73 18.91 21.13
CA ASP A 209 -7.65 18.55 22.57
C ASP A 209 -8.48 17.36 23.13
N SER A 210 -9.13 16.49 22.34
CA SER A 210 -9.90 15.38 22.95
C SER A 210 -9.12 14.07 23.17
N VAL A 211 -7.97 13.85 22.51
CA VAL A 211 -7.24 12.56 22.58
C VAL A 211 -6.05 12.60 23.56
N ASP A 212 -5.72 13.76 24.14
CA ASP A 212 -4.49 13.91 24.94
C ASP A 212 -4.60 13.36 26.37
N SER A 213 -5.80 12.97 26.81
CA SER A 213 -5.96 12.21 28.05
C SER A 213 -5.69 10.73 27.79
N GLU A 214 -4.66 10.17 28.45
CA GLU A 214 -4.34 8.74 28.44
C GLU A 214 -5.57 7.84 28.71
N MET A 215 -6.50 8.33 29.55
CA MET A 215 -7.75 7.63 29.86
C MET A 215 -8.68 7.49 28.64
N ASN A 216 -8.71 8.48 27.74
CA ASN A 216 -9.52 8.45 26.52
C ASN A 216 -8.87 7.56 25.44
N VAL A 217 -7.54 7.55 25.36
CA VAL A 217 -6.80 6.64 24.48
C VAL A 217 -7.05 5.19 24.88
N LEU A 218 -6.91 4.86 26.17
CA LEU A 218 -7.09 3.49 26.65
C LEU A 218 -8.54 3.01 26.45
N ALA A 219 -9.53 3.89 26.65
CA ALA A 219 -10.93 3.58 26.37
C ALA A 219 -11.17 3.29 24.88
N THR A 220 -10.60 4.11 23.99
CA THR A 220 -10.67 3.91 22.53
C THR A 220 -10.04 2.58 22.12
N VAL A 221 -8.82 2.31 22.57
CA VAL A 221 -8.11 1.05 22.27
C VAL A 221 -8.90 -0.15 22.79
N LYS A 222 -9.46 -0.07 24.00
CA LYS A 222 -10.32 -1.14 24.56
C LYS A 222 -11.61 -1.34 23.76
N GLY A 223 -12.24 -0.26 23.31
CA GLY A 223 -13.41 -0.34 22.43
C GLY A 223 -13.09 -1.02 21.09
N ASN A 224 -11.92 -0.73 20.54
CA ASN A 224 -11.43 -1.33 19.30
C ASN A 224 -10.92 -2.77 19.46
N ALA A 225 -10.53 -3.19 20.66
CA ALA A 225 -9.94 -4.52 20.91
C ALA A 225 -10.90 -5.66 20.57
N GLY A 226 -12.22 -5.43 20.63
CA GLY A 226 -13.22 -6.39 20.15
C GLY A 226 -13.28 -6.49 18.61
N GLN A 227 -12.74 -5.51 17.89
CA GLN A 227 -12.76 -5.43 16.43
C GLN A 227 -11.48 -5.94 15.75
N SER A 228 -10.32 -5.64 16.34
CA SER A 228 -9.02 -5.92 15.71
C SER A 228 -8.34 -7.19 16.21
N SER A 229 -7.64 -7.90 15.33
CA SER A 229 -6.70 -8.97 15.73
C SER A 229 -5.36 -8.46 16.25
N GLY A 230 -5.02 -7.19 16.02
CA GLY A 230 -3.76 -6.59 16.46
C GLY A 230 -2.49 -7.15 15.80
N THR A 231 -2.61 -7.77 14.63
CA THR A 231 -1.53 -8.50 13.92
C THR A 231 -0.76 -7.68 12.89
N LEU A 232 -1.30 -6.58 12.37
CA LEU A 232 -0.69 -5.80 11.28
C LEU A 232 0.64 -5.18 11.72
N ARG A 233 1.67 -5.27 10.88
CA ARG A 233 3.01 -4.71 11.14
C ARG A 233 3.51 -3.85 9.98
N VAL A 234 3.25 -4.25 8.75
CA VAL A 234 3.69 -3.52 7.55
C VAL A 234 2.52 -3.35 6.59
N PHE A 235 2.32 -2.13 6.12
CA PHE A 235 1.37 -1.79 5.07
C PHE A 235 2.12 -1.10 3.92
N CYS A 236 2.06 -1.69 2.73
CA CYS A 236 2.61 -1.11 1.50
C CYS A 236 1.48 -0.59 0.61
N GLN A 237 1.63 0.63 0.07
CA GLN A 237 0.72 1.22 -0.92
C GLN A 237 1.49 1.56 -2.19
N VAL A 238 0.95 1.18 -3.34
CA VAL A 238 1.50 1.55 -4.65
C VAL A 238 0.92 2.90 -5.10
N SER A 239 1.79 3.90 -5.18
CA SER A 239 1.49 5.26 -5.63
C SER A 239 2.17 5.56 -6.98
N ALA A 240 2.65 6.79 -7.19
CA ALA A 240 3.33 7.26 -8.38
C ALA A 240 4.42 8.28 -8.01
N SER A 241 5.52 8.32 -8.78
CA SER A 241 6.64 9.25 -8.56
C SER A 241 6.25 10.72 -8.56
N SER A 242 5.17 11.08 -9.24
CA SER A 242 4.68 12.46 -9.36
C SER A 242 3.54 12.79 -8.38
N ALA A 243 3.04 11.83 -7.59
CA ALA A 243 1.85 11.99 -6.74
C ALA A 243 1.92 13.25 -5.85
N SER A 244 0.92 14.11 -5.98
CA SER A 244 0.85 15.39 -5.27
C SER A 244 -0.59 15.90 -5.25
N SER A 245 -1.15 16.10 -4.05
CA SER A 245 -2.52 16.59 -3.85
C SER A 245 -2.75 18.02 -4.38
N SER A 246 -1.70 18.81 -4.51
CA SER A 246 -1.74 20.18 -5.06
C SER A 246 -1.63 20.23 -6.58
N SER A 247 -1.56 19.10 -7.27
CA SER A 247 -1.46 19.09 -8.74
C SER A 247 -2.79 19.43 -9.40
N TRP A 248 -2.73 20.15 -10.52
CA TRP A 248 -3.88 20.39 -11.40
C TRP A 248 -4.20 19.19 -12.32
N PHE A 249 -3.28 18.23 -12.44
CA PHE A 249 -3.48 17.04 -13.26
C PHE A 249 -4.15 15.92 -12.45
N LEU A 250 -5.37 15.54 -12.84
CA LEU A 250 -6.25 14.63 -12.08
C LEU A 250 -5.57 13.35 -11.58
N TYR A 251 -4.76 12.68 -12.42
CA TYR A 251 -4.08 11.45 -12.01
C TYR A 251 -3.12 11.68 -10.85
N VAL A 252 -2.27 12.71 -10.98
CA VAL A 252 -1.30 13.08 -9.95
C VAL A 252 -2.00 13.55 -8.68
N LYS A 253 -3.05 14.36 -8.85
CA LYS A 253 -3.90 14.86 -7.75
C LYS A 253 -4.52 13.71 -6.96
N THR A 254 -5.18 12.79 -7.65
CA THR A 254 -5.88 11.65 -7.03
C THR A 254 -4.92 10.74 -6.27
N LYS A 255 -3.76 10.39 -6.87
CA LYS A 255 -2.73 9.61 -6.18
C LYS A 255 -2.17 10.34 -4.96
N GLY A 256 -1.92 11.65 -5.06
CA GLY A 256 -1.43 12.44 -3.93
C GLY A 256 -2.44 12.52 -2.78
N ILE A 257 -3.73 12.71 -3.09
CA ILE A 257 -4.79 12.72 -2.08
C ILE A 257 -4.95 11.33 -1.45
N ALA A 258 -4.85 10.25 -2.23
CA ALA A 258 -4.88 8.89 -1.70
C ALA A 258 -3.68 8.58 -0.78
N ASP A 259 -2.48 9.08 -1.12
CA ASP A 259 -1.30 8.97 -0.26
C ASP A 259 -1.51 9.70 1.07
N GLU A 260 -1.92 10.97 1.03
CA GLU A 260 -2.19 11.76 2.24
C GLU A 260 -3.25 11.10 3.12
N SER A 261 -4.36 10.64 2.52
CA SER A 261 -5.46 9.93 3.19
C SER A 261 -5.01 8.66 3.92
N THR A 262 -4.11 7.88 3.31
CA THR A 262 -3.56 6.67 3.93
C THR A 262 -2.53 7.00 5.02
N VAL A 263 -1.61 7.93 4.75
CA VAL A 263 -0.59 8.39 5.70
C VAL A 263 -1.24 8.86 6.98
N GLU A 264 -2.29 9.65 6.84
CA GLU A 264 -2.95 10.26 7.97
C GLU A 264 -3.64 9.21 8.86
N ARG A 265 -4.41 8.28 8.28
CA ARG A 265 -5.04 7.19 9.04
C ARG A 265 -4.02 6.33 9.79
N VAL A 266 -2.91 5.99 9.13
CA VAL A 266 -1.83 5.22 9.78
C VAL A 266 -1.15 6.04 10.86
N HIS A 267 -0.92 7.34 10.63
CA HIS A 267 -0.32 8.22 11.62
C HIS A 267 -1.21 8.34 12.88
N GLN A 268 -2.52 8.54 12.72
CA GLN A 268 -3.45 8.62 13.85
C GLN A 268 -3.54 7.29 14.60
N HIS A 269 -3.59 6.15 13.89
CA HIS A 269 -3.43 4.84 14.52
C HIS A 269 -2.14 4.77 15.36
N ASN A 270 -1.01 5.20 14.79
CA ASN A 270 0.28 5.11 15.46
C ASN A 270 0.40 6.07 16.67
N LYS A 271 -0.33 7.18 16.70
CA LYS A 271 -0.46 8.02 17.91
C LYS A 271 -1.10 7.24 19.06
N LEU A 272 -2.19 6.52 18.79
CA LEU A 272 -2.85 5.66 19.79
C LEU A 272 -1.91 4.55 20.28
N THR A 273 -1.13 3.93 19.38
CA THR A 273 -0.14 2.93 19.80
C THR A 273 0.99 3.53 20.63
N THR A 274 1.41 4.77 20.35
CA THR A 274 2.51 5.43 21.10
C THR A 274 2.06 5.75 22.52
N ALA A 275 0.82 6.19 22.69
CA ALA A 275 0.21 6.40 24.00
C ALA A 275 -0.09 5.08 24.75
N SER A 276 -0.14 3.93 24.06
CA SER A 276 -0.27 2.60 24.65
C SER A 276 1.06 1.85 24.60
N ALA A 277 1.89 1.97 25.64
CA ALA A 277 3.26 1.41 25.72
C ALA A 277 3.44 -0.09 25.39
N THR A 278 2.34 -0.85 25.25
CA THR A 278 2.31 -2.28 24.91
C THR A 278 2.10 -2.58 23.43
N LEU A 279 1.73 -1.60 22.61
CA LEU A 279 1.38 -1.79 21.19
C LEU A 279 2.52 -1.37 20.27
N SER A 280 2.75 -2.16 19.23
CA SER A 280 3.70 -1.81 18.18
C SER A 280 3.05 -0.91 17.11
N PRO A 281 3.75 0.10 16.58
CA PRO A 281 3.24 0.91 15.47
C PRO A 281 3.21 0.11 14.17
N VAL A 282 2.36 0.53 13.24
CA VAL A 282 2.32 0.01 11.87
C VAL A 282 3.30 0.81 11.01
N LYS A 283 4.17 0.11 10.28
CA LYS A 283 5.05 0.73 9.28
C LYS A 283 4.30 0.90 7.97
N LEU A 284 4.22 2.13 7.44
CA LEU A 284 3.67 2.42 6.12
C LEU A 284 4.79 2.68 5.12
N LEU A 285 4.74 2.00 3.98
CA LEU A 285 5.63 2.22 2.85
C LEU A 285 4.82 2.64 1.62
N LEU A 286 5.02 3.89 1.18
CA LEU A 286 4.51 4.40 -0.09
C LEU A 286 5.54 4.12 -1.20
N LEU A 287 5.26 3.14 -2.06
CA LEU A 287 6.08 2.90 -3.24
C LEU A 287 5.68 3.91 -4.31
N LYS A 288 6.62 4.75 -4.74
CA LYS A 288 6.42 5.80 -5.75
C LYS A 288 7.19 5.45 -7.03
N PRO A 289 6.78 4.41 -7.77
CA PRO A 289 7.44 4.04 -9.01
C PRO A 289 7.28 5.14 -10.06
N GLY A 290 8.29 5.24 -10.91
CA GLY A 290 8.24 5.98 -12.16
C GLY A 290 7.33 5.29 -13.20
N LEU A 291 7.61 5.53 -14.49
CA LEU A 291 6.90 4.83 -15.55
C LEU A 291 7.09 3.31 -15.39
N LEU A 292 6.01 2.54 -15.47
CA LEU A 292 6.10 1.08 -15.30
C LEU A 292 6.38 0.40 -16.64
N GLU A 293 7.41 -0.45 -16.68
CA GLU A 293 7.61 -1.35 -17.83
C GLU A 293 6.62 -2.48 -17.75
N ARG A 294 5.63 -2.45 -18.64
CA ARG A 294 4.64 -3.51 -18.80
C ARG A 294 4.93 -4.17 -20.14
N ARG A 295 5.85 -5.13 -20.16
CA ARG A 295 6.34 -5.83 -21.38
C ARG A 295 5.16 -6.45 -22.16
N GLY A 296 4.57 -5.67 -23.08
CA GLY A 296 3.45 -6.08 -23.94
C GLY A 296 2.13 -5.29 -23.82
N LYS A 297 2.00 -4.32 -22.89
CA LYS A 297 0.82 -3.43 -22.78
C LYS A 297 1.22 -1.95 -22.69
N ALA A 298 2.13 -1.54 -23.57
CA ALA A 298 2.52 -0.14 -23.71
C ALA A 298 1.28 0.71 -24.03
N ARG A 299 0.79 1.49 -23.05
CA ARG A 299 -0.26 2.47 -23.31
C ARG A 299 0.36 3.51 -24.25
N ARG A 300 -0.29 3.76 -25.39
CA ARG A 300 0.11 4.67 -26.50
C ARG A 300 0.33 6.16 -26.12
N ILE A 301 0.52 6.47 -24.85
CA ILE A 301 0.94 7.79 -24.32
C ILE A 301 2.47 7.80 -24.04
N GLU A 302 3.13 6.65 -24.18
CA GLU A 302 4.58 6.45 -23.98
C GLU A 302 5.53 7.28 -24.86
N LYS A 303 5.05 8.09 -25.81
CA LYS A 303 5.95 9.01 -26.55
C LYS A 303 6.22 10.33 -25.82
N LEU A 304 5.35 10.79 -24.91
CA LEU A 304 5.51 12.10 -24.27
C LEU A 304 6.13 12.02 -22.85
N ALA A 305 6.06 10.84 -22.20
CA ALA A 305 6.59 10.62 -20.84
C ALA A 305 8.00 10.02 -20.77
N LYS A 306 8.58 9.59 -21.92
CA LYS A 306 9.91 8.95 -21.98
C LYS A 306 11.08 9.90 -21.71
N LEU A 307 10.85 11.21 -21.59
CA LEU A 307 11.93 12.19 -21.50
C LEU A 307 12.37 12.54 -20.08
N ILE A 308 11.63 12.15 -19.01
CA ILE A 308 11.90 12.68 -17.65
C ILE A 308 11.87 11.60 -16.53
N VAL A 309 11.39 10.38 -16.77
CA VAL A 309 11.28 9.36 -15.70
C VAL A 309 11.80 8.00 -16.13
N SER A 310 12.78 7.46 -15.40
CA SER A 310 13.32 6.12 -15.65
C SER A 310 12.27 5.04 -15.45
N PRO A 311 12.07 4.15 -16.41
CA PRO A 311 11.09 3.10 -16.29
C PRO A 311 11.54 2.02 -15.28
N ILE A 312 10.60 1.40 -14.56
CA ILE A 312 10.87 0.34 -13.57
C ILE A 312 10.00 -0.90 -13.85
N PRO A 313 10.57 -2.12 -13.81
CA PRO A 313 9.81 -3.35 -13.97
C PRO A 313 8.80 -3.57 -12.82
N VAL A 314 7.68 -4.20 -13.14
CA VAL A 314 6.62 -4.50 -12.15
C VAL A 314 7.06 -5.59 -11.17
N GLU A 315 7.97 -6.46 -11.59
CA GLU A 315 8.62 -7.49 -10.79
C GLU A 315 9.46 -6.86 -9.69
N THR A 316 10.19 -5.79 -10.01
CA THR A 316 10.96 -5.02 -9.02
C THR A 316 10.06 -4.41 -7.96
N CYS A 317 8.88 -3.88 -8.34
CA CYS A 317 7.92 -3.33 -7.38
C CYS A 317 7.35 -4.42 -6.46
N GLY A 318 7.00 -5.59 -7.02
CA GLY A 318 6.47 -6.71 -6.24
C GLY A 318 7.50 -7.27 -5.25
N ALA A 319 8.73 -7.47 -5.71
CA ALA A 319 9.84 -7.92 -4.87
C ALA A 319 10.14 -6.93 -3.74
N ALA A 320 10.10 -5.62 -4.02
CA ALA A 320 10.30 -4.58 -3.00
C ALA A 320 9.23 -4.64 -1.89
N ILE A 321 7.95 -4.85 -2.24
CA ILE A 321 6.86 -4.98 -1.26
C ILE A 321 7.09 -6.18 -0.35
N VAL A 322 7.40 -7.34 -0.92
CA VAL A 322 7.61 -8.56 -0.13
C VAL A 322 8.88 -8.44 0.74
N SER A 323 9.94 -7.83 0.21
CA SER A 323 11.17 -7.53 0.96
C SER A 323 10.92 -6.61 2.16
N ALA A 324 10.13 -5.56 1.99
CA ALA A 324 9.75 -4.65 3.08
C ALA A 324 8.99 -5.39 4.22
N CYS A 325 8.30 -6.48 3.88
CA CYS A 325 7.60 -7.33 4.84
C CYS A 325 8.52 -8.35 5.55
N LYS A 326 9.70 -8.69 4.99
CA LYS A 326 10.69 -9.58 5.64
C LYS A 326 11.51 -8.88 6.73
N HIS A 327 11.77 -7.58 6.57
CA HIS A 327 12.67 -6.83 7.44
C HIS A 327 11.97 -6.30 8.71
N SER A 328 11.86 -7.12 9.75
CA SER A 328 11.71 -6.62 11.13
C SER A 328 12.33 -7.63 12.10
N PRO A 329 13.38 -7.24 12.85
CA PRO A 329 13.23 -6.23 13.88
C PRO A 329 14.19 -5.04 13.65
N ILE A 330 13.65 -3.83 13.47
CA ILE A 330 14.47 -2.62 13.53
C ILE A 330 14.27 -2.05 14.93
N GLN A 331 15.24 -2.28 15.80
CA GLN A 331 15.37 -1.60 17.09
C GLN A 331 15.45 -0.08 16.84
N HIS A 332 14.79 0.68 17.72
CA HIS A 332 14.77 2.13 17.71
C HIS A 332 16.19 2.69 17.63
N HIS A 333 16.47 3.46 16.57
CA HIS A 333 17.51 4.48 16.55
C HIS A 333 16.87 5.77 16.07
N MET A 334 16.07 6.39 16.95
CA MET A 334 15.90 7.84 16.91
C MET A 334 16.93 8.42 17.87
N GLN A 335 18.08 8.81 17.34
CA GLN A 335 18.96 9.73 18.06
C GLN A 335 18.27 11.10 18.05
N HIS A 336 18.12 11.68 19.24
CA HIS A 336 17.79 13.08 19.42
C HIS A 336 18.77 13.98 18.64
N PRO A 337 18.33 15.13 18.11
CA PRO A 337 19.21 16.04 17.39
C PRO A 337 20.16 16.72 18.39
N ALA A 338 21.38 16.20 18.51
CA ALA A 338 22.50 16.95 19.07
C ALA A 338 23.12 17.81 17.95
N THR A 339 23.03 19.12 18.16
CA THR A 339 23.71 20.24 17.50
C THR A 339 24.97 19.85 16.71
N ILE A 340 24.89 19.88 15.37
CA ILE A 340 26.08 19.91 14.52
C ILE A 340 26.51 21.37 14.40
N SER A 341 27.36 21.79 15.32
CA SER A 341 28.16 22.99 15.22
C SER A 341 29.44 22.69 14.45
N ALA A 342 29.73 23.55 13.46
CA ALA A 342 31.05 23.95 12.99
C ALA A 342 32.14 22.87 12.85
N ALA A 343 32.25 22.27 11.67
CA ALA A 343 33.54 21.79 11.13
C ALA A 343 33.40 21.45 9.64
N ALA A 344 33.39 22.46 8.77
CA ALA A 344 33.69 22.27 7.34
C ALA A 344 34.06 23.62 6.69
N GLU A 345 35.18 24.19 7.11
CA GLU A 345 35.93 25.17 6.32
C GLU A 345 37.30 24.58 5.96
N GLN A 346 37.79 24.97 4.78
CA GLN A 346 39.01 24.53 4.08
C GLN A 346 39.05 23.09 3.50
N ALA A 347 38.87 22.97 2.18
CA ALA A 347 39.99 23.13 1.23
C ALA A 347 39.52 22.98 -0.22
N LYS A 348 39.82 23.99 -1.05
CA LYS A 348 39.80 23.93 -2.52
C LYS A 348 41.23 23.64 -3.00
N HIS A 349 41.39 22.72 -3.96
CA HIS A 349 41.97 22.94 -5.30
C HIS A 349 42.26 21.59 -5.98
N ASP A 350 41.75 21.45 -7.22
CA ASP A 350 42.23 20.75 -8.43
C ASP A 350 42.88 19.34 -8.26
N GLU A 351 42.46 18.25 -8.92
CA GLU A 351 42.13 18.04 -10.33
C GLU A 351 41.00 16.99 -10.51
N ALA A 352 40.04 17.34 -11.38
CA ALA A 352 39.05 16.45 -12.00
C ALA A 352 39.70 15.76 -13.22
N GLU A 353 39.25 14.64 -13.78
CA GLU A 353 37.90 14.44 -14.30
C GLU A 353 37.79 13.01 -14.86
N GLU A 354 37.89 11.98 -14.02
CA GLU A 354 37.52 10.59 -14.43
C GLU A 354 37.20 9.66 -13.23
N ALA A 355 37.56 10.04 -12.01
CA ALA A 355 37.26 9.29 -10.78
C ALA A 355 35.93 9.68 -10.09
N GLN A 356 35.20 10.68 -10.61
CA GLN A 356 34.01 11.24 -9.93
C GLN A 356 32.71 10.46 -10.18
N LEU A 357 32.64 9.59 -11.19
CA LEU A 357 31.40 8.85 -11.48
C LEU A 357 31.19 7.62 -10.55
N LYS A 358 32.27 6.92 -10.17
CA LYS A 358 32.18 5.76 -9.26
C LYS A 358 31.96 6.15 -7.80
N LYS A 359 32.53 7.29 -7.37
CA LYS A 359 32.41 7.77 -5.98
C LYS A 359 31.00 8.28 -5.65
N GLY A 360 30.28 8.83 -6.64
CA GLY A 360 28.90 9.30 -6.47
C GLY A 360 27.91 8.15 -6.29
N ASP A 361 28.02 7.10 -7.11
CA ASP A 361 27.15 5.93 -7.04
C ASP A 361 27.35 5.13 -5.74
N ASP A 362 28.59 4.99 -5.28
CA ASP A 362 28.92 4.33 -4.01
C ASP A 362 28.39 5.11 -2.80
N VAL A 363 28.43 6.45 -2.84
CA VAL A 363 27.87 7.32 -1.78
C VAL A 363 26.34 7.28 -1.77
N ILE A 364 25.71 7.29 -2.95
CA ILE A 364 24.25 7.16 -3.08
C ILE A 364 23.80 5.78 -2.58
N ALA A 365 24.48 4.70 -2.98
CA ALA A 365 24.21 3.35 -2.51
C ALA A 365 24.41 3.21 -0.99
N ALA A 366 25.48 3.78 -0.44
CA ALA A 366 25.74 3.80 1.00
C ALA A 366 24.65 4.56 1.77
N ASN A 367 24.16 5.69 1.24
CA ASN A 367 23.08 6.46 1.85
C ASN A 367 21.71 5.76 1.74
N ILE A 368 21.45 5.04 0.65
CA ILE A 368 20.23 4.22 0.50
C ILE A 368 20.26 3.03 1.47
N ARG A 369 21.41 2.38 1.68
CA ARG A 369 21.55 1.28 2.65
C ARG A 369 21.30 1.73 4.09
N LYS A 370 21.53 3.02 4.42
CA LYS A 370 21.16 3.61 5.72
C LYS A 370 19.65 3.81 5.89
N MET A 371 18.87 3.71 4.81
CA MET A 371 17.41 3.88 4.79
C MET A 371 16.72 2.54 4.52
N PRO A 372 16.39 1.74 5.57
CA PRO A 372 15.97 0.36 5.39
C PRO A 372 14.64 0.19 4.65
N LEU A 373 13.77 1.20 4.65
CA LEU A 373 12.48 1.15 3.94
C LEU A 373 12.29 2.29 2.93
N GLY A 374 13.02 3.39 3.07
CA GLY A 374 12.88 4.57 2.23
C GLY A 374 13.14 5.87 3.00
N LYS A 375 12.84 7.02 2.39
CA LYS A 375 12.90 8.30 3.08
C LYS A 375 11.73 8.43 4.05
N PRO A 376 11.91 8.97 5.26
CA PRO A 376 10.78 9.34 6.11
C PRO A 376 9.82 10.29 5.37
N TYR A 377 8.52 10.07 5.52
CA TYR A 377 7.50 10.90 4.87
C TYR A 377 7.42 12.26 5.54
N MET A 378 7.54 13.33 4.75
CA MET A 378 7.33 14.69 5.22
C MET A 378 5.87 15.10 4.98
N PRO A 379 5.18 15.71 5.96
CA PRO A 379 3.81 16.17 5.75
C PRO A 379 3.75 17.19 4.61
N THR A 380 2.68 17.13 3.82
CA THR A 380 2.51 18.05 2.70
C THR A 380 1.93 19.39 3.16
N LYS A 381 1.93 20.40 2.28
CA LYS A 381 1.25 21.68 2.53
C LYS A 381 -0.23 21.50 2.87
N ALA A 382 -0.91 20.52 2.27
CA ALA A 382 -2.31 20.22 2.56
C ALA A 382 -2.45 19.70 4.00
N MET A 383 -1.59 18.76 4.40
CA MET A 383 -1.57 18.22 5.76
C MET A 383 -1.21 19.30 6.80
N HIS A 384 -0.33 20.24 6.48
CA HIS A 384 -0.05 21.38 7.38
C HIS A 384 -1.25 22.29 7.57
N ARG A 385 -1.99 22.60 6.49
CA ARG A 385 -3.24 23.37 6.58
C ARG A 385 -4.29 22.64 7.42
N ALA A 386 -4.26 21.31 7.40
CA ALA A 386 -5.10 20.48 8.24
C ALA A 386 -4.65 20.54 9.71
N GLY A 387 -3.35 20.65 10.01
CA GLY A 387 -2.82 20.78 11.37
C GLY A 387 -1.66 19.84 11.70
N ALA A 388 -1.08 19.18 10.69
CA ALA A 388 0.13 18.39 10.86
C ALA A 388 1.35 19.30 11.14
N PRO A 389 2.27 18.89 12.05
CA PRO A 389 3.45 19.68 12.41
C PRO A 389 4.31 19.98 11.18
N SER A 390 4.85 21.20 11.09
CA SER A 390 5.38 21.70 9.81
C SER A 390 6.74 21.13 9.38
N ASN A 391 7.52 20.61 10.33
CA ASN A 391 8.98 20.45 10.14
C ASN A 391 9.52 19.06 10.51
N GLU A 392 8.65 18.11 10.84
CA GLU A 392 9.07 16.78 11.27
C GLU A 392 8.45 15.68 10.40
N PRO A 393 9.21 14.63 10.04
CA PRO A 393 8.65 13.51 9.32
C PRO A 393 7.69 12.72 10.21
N PHE A 394 6.66 12.12 9.60
CA PHE A 394 5.82 11.20 10.35
C PHE A 394 6.59 9.93 10.72
N PRO A 395 6.64 9.55 12.01
CA PRO A 395 7.34 8.36 12.43
C PRO A 395 6.67 7.11 11.84
N HIS A 396 7.51 6.15 11.43
CA HIS A 396 7.10 4.86 10.83
C HIS A 396 6.42 4.96 9.46
N ILE A 397 6.47 6.12 8.80
CA ILE A 397 5.94 6.32 7.45
C ILE A 397 7.08 6.66 6.50
N TYR A 398 7.17 5.91 5.40
CA TYR A 398 8.27 5.98 4.46
C TYR A 398 7.81 6.11 3.01
N GLU A 399 8.62 6.75 2.19
CA GLU A 399 8.47 6.81 0.74
C GLU A 399 9.68 6.17 0.05
N ALA A 400 9.41 5.28 -0.91
CA ALA A 400 10.44 4.66 -1.74
C ALA A 400 10.33 5.15 -3.18
N THR A 401 11.36 5.86 -3.64
CA THR A 401 11.57 6.21 -5.05
C THR A 401 12.20 5.05 -5.81
N ASN A 402 12.32 5.13 -7.15
CA ASN A 402 12.89 4.07 -7.97
C ASN A 402 14.22 3.46 -7.45
N PRO A 403 15.25 4.23 -7.06
CA PRO A 403 16.47 3.66 -6.48
C PRO A 403 16.22 2.84 -5.21
N MET A 404 15.33 3.32 -4.35
CA MET A 404 14.96 2.62 -3.10
C MET A 404 14.12 1.38 -3.37
N ILE A 405 13.22 1.42 -4.35
CA ILE A 405 12.45 0.24 -4.79
C ILE A 405 13.40 -0.83 -5.33
N LYS A 406 14.39 -0.46 -6.15
CA LYS A 406 15.41 -1.39 -6.67
C LYS A 406 16.24 -2.01 -5.55
N ASP A 407 16.67 -1.21 -4.58
CA ASP A 407 17.43 -1.68 -3.43
C ASP A 407 16.58 -2.59 -2.52
N LEU A 408 15.32 -2.26 -2.25
CA LEU A 408 14.42 -3.15 -1.52
C LEU A 408 14.24 -4.48 -2.25
N ALA A 409 14.05 -4.44 -3.57
CA ALA A 409 13.87 -5.64 -4.39
C ALA A 409 15.09 -6.56 -4.37
N SER A 410 16.31 -6.02 -4.42
CA SER A 410 17.54 -6.83 -4.40
C SER A 410 17.75 -7.58 -3.08
N ARG A 411 17.20 -7.08 -1.98
CA ARG A 411 17.22 -7.75 -0.67
C ARG A 411 16.25 -8.93 -0.56
N LEU A 412 15.34 -9.13 -1.52
CA LEU A 412 14.52 -10.32 -1.54
C LEU A 412 15.28 -11.53 -2.10
N THR A 413 16.18 -11.26 -3.05
CA THR A 413 17.02 -12.25 -3.74
C THR A 413 18.33 -12.56 -3.03
N ALA A 414 18.77 -11.67 -2.15
CA ALA A 414 19.88 -11.89 -1.22
C ALA A 414 19.40 -12.67 0.01
#